data_AF-A0A9E0AGH1-F1
#
_entry.id   AF-A0A9E0AGH1-F1
#
_cell.length_a   1.000
_cell.length_b   1.000
_cell.length_c   1.000
_cell.angle_alpha   90.00
_cell.angle_beta   90.00
_cell.angle_gamma   90.00
#
_symmetry.space_group_name_H-M   'P 1'
#
loop_
_entity.id
_entity.type
_entity.pdbx_description
1 polymer ?
#
loop_
_entity_poly.entity_id
_entity_poly.type
_entity_poly.pdbx_seq_one_letter_code
_entity_poly.pdbx_strand_id
1 'polypeptide(L)'
;MKITLTKEEQKMWELALDKDLENTSSEKYKEILLLREKLMKSLLKKGLIPEIRLNYFFDLQYNLSNTKKSRYENFKNLEVPYQHPHFYKYLTYFVEGPCIPNELLNTINEIRKKYPYYPSDSLDEVKKAVRSYLKNDPKNKSNLAEELYKLYLEFGDSNAELIRKYTMNLPR
;
A
#
# COMPACT_ATOMS: atom_id res chain seq x y z
N MET A 1 -10.37 3.93 5.46
CA MET A 1 -9.20 3.03 5.25
C MET A 1 -8.59 2.64 6.58
N LYS A 2 -8.79 1.38 6.90
CA LYS A 2 -8.10 0.43 7.78
C LYS A 2 -9.20 -0.60 7.97
N ILE A 3 -8.95 -1.86 7.63
CA ILE A 3 -10.00 -2.86 7.81
C ILE A 3 -10.21 -3.11 9.30
N THR A 4 -11.45 -3.40 9.70
CA THR A 4 -11.74 -3.77 11.08
C THR A 4 -11.22 -5.18 11.34
N LEU A 5 -10.27 -5.29 12.27
CA LEU A 5 -9.71 -6.57 12.72
C LEU A 5 -10.44 -7.06 13.98
N THR A 6 -10.57 -8.38 14.15
CA THR A 6 -10.96 -8.92 15.45
C THR A 6 -9.85 -8.70 16.48
N LYS A 7 -10.18 -8.86 17.78
CA LYS A 7 -9.17 -8.76 18.85
C LYS A 7 -7.97 -9.70 18.62
N GLU A 8 -8.24 -10.90 18.12
CA GLU A 8 -7.20 -11.89 17.81
C GLU A 8 -6.33 -11.46 16.62
N GLU A 9 -6.96 -10.98 15.54
CA GLU A 9 -6.25 -10.50 14.35
C GLU A 9 -5.43 -9.25 14.64
N GLN A 10 -5.96 -8.35 15.47
CA GLN A 10 -5.26 -7.17 15.93
C GLN A 10 -4.01 -7.54 16.74
N LYS A 11 -4.12 -8.53 17.64
CA LYS A 11 -2.97 -9.06 18.37
C LYS A 11 -1.93 -9.70 17.43
N MET A 12 -2.38 -10.50 16.47
CA MET A 12 -1.47 -11.07 15.45
C MET A 12 -0.79 -9.98 14.64
N TRP A 13 -1.51 -8.93 14.28
CA TRP A 13 -1.00 -7.79 13.53
C TRP A 13 0.08 -7.05 14.31
N GLU A 14 -0.19 -6.69 15.57
CA GLU A 14 0.76 -5.99 16.45
C GLU A 14 2.05 -6.79 16.65
N LEU A 15 1.96 -8.09 16.86
CA LEU A 15 3.12 -8.97 16.98
C LEU A 15 3.86 -9.15 15.63
N ALA A 16 3.14 -9.12 14.51
CA ALA A 16 3.71 -9.25 13.18
C ALA A 16 4.37 -7.96 12.65
N LEU A 17 4.11 -6.81 13.28
CA LEU A 17 4.65 -5.50 12.93
C LEU A 17 6.12 -5.31 13.35
N ASP A 18 6.71 -6.24 14.12
CA ASP A 18 8.07 -6.10 14.65
C ASP A 18 9.06 -5.77 13.53
N LYS A 19 9.56 -4.53 13.55
CA LYS A 19 10.42 -3.95 12.50
C LYS A 19 11.89 -4.35 12.66
N ASP A 20 12.26 -4.88 13.83
CA ASP A 20 13.62 -5.33 14.15
C ASP A 20 13.84 -6.82 13.82
N LEU A 21 13.17 -7.29 12.76
CA LEU A 21 13.29 -8.66 12.25
C LEU A 21 14.72 -9.05 11.89
N GLU A 22 15.56 -8.09 11.49
CA GLU A 22 16.95 -8.33 11.09
C GLU A 22 17.88 -8.62 12.28
N ASN A 23 17.52 -8.18 13.49
CA ASN A 23 18.30 -8.38 14.73
C ASN A 23 17.67 -9.40 15.68
N THR A 24 16.63 -10.10 15.23
CA THR A 24 15.84 -11.03 16.04
C THR A 24 16.38 -12.45 15.95
N SER A 25 16.20 -13.24 17.02
CA SER A 25 16.56 -14.67 17.01
C SER A 25 15.84 -15.43 15.90
N SER A 26 16.48 -16.47 15.37
CA SER A 26 15.90 -17.32 14.30
C SER A 26 14.52 -17.89 14.66
N GLU A 27 14.29 -18.18 15.95
CA GLU A 27 13.02 -18.70 16.46
C GLU A 27 11.91 -17.64 16.42
N LYS A 28 12.16 -16.45 16.96
CA LYS A 28 11.17 -15.35 16.96
C LYS A 28 10.92 -14.85 15.53
N TYR A 29 11.91 -14.90 14.65
CA TYR A 29 11.73 -14.63 13.22
C TYR A 29 10.71 -15.59 12.58
N LYS A 30 10.86 -16.91 12.79
CA LYS A 30 9.90 -17.91 12.29
C LYS A 30 8.50 -17.70 12.87
N GLU A 31 8.40 -17.36 14.15
CA GLU A 31 7.11 -17.07 14.79
C GLU A 31 6.39 -15.88 14.11
N ILE A 32 7.10 -14.79 13.85
CA ILE A 32 6.55 -13.62 13.14
C ILE A 32 6.06 -13.99 11.74
N LEU A 33 6.82 -14.80 10.99
CA LEU A 33 6.41 -15.25 9.66
C LEU A 33 5.14 -16.11 9.71
N LEU A 34 5.04 -17.01 10.69
CA LEU A 34 3.84 -17.83 10.91
C LEU A 34 2.63 -16.97 11.29
N LEU A 35 2.81 -15.93 12.11
CA LEU A 35 1.75 -14.99 12.47
C LEU A 35 1.24 -14.22 11.25
N ARG A 36 2.13 -13.76 10.37
CA ARG A 36 1.78 -13.09 9.12
C ARG A 36 0.96 -13.98 8.20
N GLU A 37 1.37 -15.23 8.06
CA GLU A 37 0.62 -16.21 7.27
C GLU A 37 -0.76 -16.50 7.86
N LYS A 38 -0.85 -16.74 9.18
CA LYS A 38 -2.13 -16.97 9.88
C LYS A 38 -3.07 -15.79 9.72
N LEU A 39 -2.58 -14.57 9.88
CA LEU A 39 -3.36 -13.35 9.66
C LEU A 39 -3.87 -13.27 8.23
N MET A 40 -2.99 -13.44 7.22
CA MET A 40 -3.39 -13.40 5.82
C MET A 40 -4.48 -14.43 5.49
N LYS A 41 -4.33 -15.67 5.96
CA LYS A 41 -5.34 -16.73 5.78
C LYS A 41 -6.68 -16.37 6.44
N SER A 42 -6.66 -15.80 7.64
CA SER A 42 -7.87 -15.33 8.34
C SER A 42 -8.59 -14.23 7.55
N LEU A 43 -7.84 -13.23 7.07
CA LEU A 43 -8.38 -12.10 6.30
C LEU A 43 -9.01 -12.56 4.99
N LEU A 44 -8.35 -13.47 4.26
CA LEU A 44 -8.89 -14.06 3.03
C LEU A 44 -10.17 -14.85 3.30
N LYS A 45 -10.17 -15.70 4.34
CA LYS A 45 -11.34 -16.53 4.69
C LYS A 45 -12.58 -15.69 4.97
N LYS A 46 -12.42 -14.51 5.57
CA LYS A 46 -13.53 -13.61 5.90
C LYS A 46 -13.92 -12.66 4.76
N GLY A 47 -13.14 -12.58 3.69
CA GLY A 47 -13.38 -11.61 2.61
C GLY A 47 -13.29 -10.15 3.07
N LEU A 48 -12.50 -9.85 4.10
CA LEU A 48 -12.41 -8.49 4.66
C LEU A 48 -11.54 -7.55 3.83
N ILE A 49 -10.69 -8.09 2.95
CA ILE A 49 -9.78 -7.30 2.13
C ILE A 49 -10.59 -6.72 0.97
N PRO A 50 -10.64 -5.38 0.80
CA PRO A 50 -11.30 -4.76 -0.34
C PRO A 50 -10.76 -5.30 -1.66
N GLU A 51 -11.66 -5.55 -2.62
CA GLU A 51 -11.33 -6.14 -3.92
C GLU A 51 -10.23 -5.38 -4.64
N ILE A 52 -10.26 -4.05 -4.63
CA ILE A 52 -9.24 -3.22 -5.27
C ILE A 52 -7.82 -3.47 -4.70
N ARG A 53 -7.71 -3.81 -3.41
CA ARG A 53 -6.41 -4.15 -2.80
C ARG A 53 -5.95 -5.53 -3.24
N LEU A 54 -6.87 -6.49 -3.39
CA LEU A 54 -6.57 -7.79 -3.97
C LEU A 54 -6.12 -7.64 -5.43
N ASN A 55 -6.81 -6.82 -6.23
CA ASN A 55 -6.47 -6.57 -7.62
C ASN A 55 -5.08 -5.93 -7.76
N TYR A 56 -4.74 -4.98 -6.89
CA TYR A 56 -3.37 -4.42 -6.85
C TYR A 56 -2.28 -5.49 -6.71
N PHE A 57 -2.58 -6.61 -6.04
CA PHE A 57 -1.65 -7.71 -5.82
C PHE A 57 -1.72 -8.80 -6.91
N PHE A 58 -2.92 -9.22 -7.30
CA PHE A 58 -3.14 -10.37 -8.19
C PHE A 58 -3.19 -10.01 -9.67
N ASP A 59 -3.63 -8.81 -10.02
CA ASP A 59 -3.83 -8.39 -11.41
C ASP A 59 -2.59 -7.65 -11.95
N LEU A 60 -2.15 -8.06 -13.14
CA LEU A 60 -1.00 -7.51 -13.85
C LEU A 60 -1.23 -6.06 -14.30
N GLN A 61 -2.48 -5.66 -14.56
CA GLN A 61 -2.82 -4.31 -15.02
C GLN A 61 -2.47 -3.25 -13.96
N TYR A 62 -2.49 -3.63 -12.68
CA TYR A 62 -2.15 -2.75 -11.58
C TYR A 62 -0.63 -2.75 -11.27
N ASN A 63 0.18 -3.54 -11.98
CA ASN A 63 1.63 -3.57 -11.82
C ASN A 63 2.35 -2.68 -12.84
N LEU A 64 2.23 -1.36 -12.67
CA LEU A 64 2.80 -0.37 -13.57
C LEU A 64 4.33 -0.43 -13.73
N SER A 65 5.04 -1.09 -12.82
CA SER A 65 6.49 -1.29 -12.91
C SER A 65 6.88 -2.55 -13.70
N ASN A 66 5.96 -3.50 -13.87
CA ASN A 66 6.21 -4.75 -14.59
C ASN A 66 4.94 -5.26 -15.26
N THR A 67 4.83 -5.00 -16.56
CA THR A 67 3.66 -5.36 -17.38
C THR A 67 3.55 -6.85 -17.70
N LYS A 68 4.59 -7.64 -17.41
CA LYS A 68 4.63 -9.07 -17.74
C LYS A 68 4.14 -9.97 -16.62
N LYS A 69 4.10 -9.47 -15.39
CA LYS A 69 3.77 -10.27 -14.21
C LYS A 69 2.99 -9.49 -13.17
N SER A 70 2.03 -10.12 -12.51
CA SER A 70 1.42 -9.53 -11.33
C SER A 70 2.37 -9.53 -10.12
N ARG A 71 2.01 -8.82 -9.05
CA ARG A 71 2.84 -8.80 -7.85
C ARG A 71 2.84 -10.14 -7.14
N TYR A 72 1.72 -10.87 -7.17
CA TYR A 72 1.57 -12.24 -6.67
C TYR A 72 2.50 -13.23 -7.38
N GLU A 73 2.73 -13.09 -8.69
CA GLU A 73 3.58 -14.02 -9.44
C GLU A 73 5.05 -14.01 -9.01
N ASN A 74 5.50 -13.01 -8.26
CA ASN A 74 6.82 -13.03 -7.62
C ASN A 74 6.91 -14.05 -6.47
N PHE A 75 5.77 -14.48 -5.94
CA PHE A 75 5.67 -15.39 -4.80
C PHE A 75 5.15 -16.77 -5.19
N LYS A 76 4.51 -16.93 -6.37
CA LYS A 76 3.80 -18.16 -6.75
C LYS A 76 4.66 -19.43 -6.75
N ASN A 77 5.96 -19.30 -6.96
CA ASN A 77 6.91 -20.41 -7.00
C ASN A 77 7.58 -20.67 -5.64
N LEU A 78 7.21 -19.93 -4.60
CA LEU A 78 7.72 -20.14 -3.24
C LEU A 78 6.84 -21.17 -2.53
N GLU A 79 7.46 -22.03 -1.73
CA GLU A 79 6.74 -23.02 -0.91
C GLU A 79 5.83 -22.34 0.13
N VAL A 80 6.28 -21.22 0.71
CA VAL A 80 5.57 -20.45 1.73
C VAL A 80 5.46 -18.96 1.34
N PRO A 81 4.60 -18.60 0.38
CA PRO A 81 4.57 -17.26 -0.21
C PRO A 81 4.27 -16.15 0.81
N TYR A 82 3.41 -16.42 1.79
CA TYR A 82 3.01 -15.46 2.83
C TYR A 82 4.07 -15.24 3.92
N GLN A 83 5.04 -16.14 4.03
CA GLN A 83 6.17 -16.03 4.94
C GLN A 83 7.33 -15.24 4.34
N HIS A 84 7.25 -14.85 3.06
CA HIS A 84 8.34 -14.12 2.42
C HIS A 84 8.48 -12.69 3.01
N PRO A 85 9.68 -12.17 3.31
CA PRO A 85 9.86 -10.83 3.89
C PRO A 85 9.21 -9.72 3.05
N HIS A 86 9.40 -9.76 1.72
CA HIS A 86 8.77 -8.81 0.81
C HIS A 86 7.25 -8.97 0.65
N PHE A 87 6.63 -10.01 1.21
CA PHE A 87 5.16 -10.13 1.23
C PHE A 87 4.55 -9.15 2.25
N TYR A 88 5.28 -8.84 3.33
CA TYR A 88 4.79 -8.02 4.44
C TYR A 88 4.23 -6.67 4.00
N LYS A 89 4.86 -5.98 3.04
CA LYS A 89 4.35 -4.71 2.51
C LYS A 89 2.95 -4.81 1.88
N TYR A 90 2.59 -5.98 1.33
CA TYR A 90 1.25 -6.22 0.80
C TYR A 90 0.27 -6.50 1.93
N LEU A 91 0.68 -7.27 2.93
CA LEU A 91 -0.13 -7.47 4.14
C LEU A 91 -0.42 -6.14 4.85
N THR A 92 0.57 -5.26 4.99
CA THR A 92 0.38 -3.89 5.50
C THR A 92 -0.65 -3.12 4.68
N TYR A 93 -0.53 -3.18 3.35
CA TYR A 93 -1.50 -2.52 2.47
C TYR A 93 -2.92 -3.11 2.62
N PHE A 94 -3.05 -4.42 2.73
CA PHE A 94 -4.34 -5.08 2.93
C PHE A 94 -5.02 -4.67 4.23
N VAL A 95 -4.25 -4.52 5.31
CA VAL A 95 -4.77 -4.14 6.63
C VAL A 95 -4.99 -2.62 6.72
N GLU A 96 -3.92 -1.85 6.61
CA GLU A 96 -3.91 -0.41 6.89
C GLU A 96 -4.42 0.41 5.70
N GLY A 97 -4.19 -0.06 4.48
CA GLY A 97 -4.38 0.73 3.26
C GLY A 97 -3.14 1.53 2.88
N PRO A 98 -3.28 2.57 2.05
CA PRO A 98 -2.17 3.37 1.58
C PRO A 98 -1.51 4.11 2.75
N CYS A 99 -0.20 4.02 2.84
CA CYS A 99 0.60 4.63 3.90
C CYS A 99 0.96 6.08 3.52
N ILE A 100 -0.05 6.95 3.46
CA ILE A 100 0.10 8.37 3.16
C ILE A 100 0.20 9.16 4.46
N PRO A 101 1.15 10.10 4.59
CA PRO A 101 1.21 11.02 5.73
C PRO A 101 -0.11 11.75 5.94
N ASN A 102 -0.59 11.80 7.19
CA ASN A 102 -1.90 12.38 7.53
C ASN A 102 -2.07 13.81 7.00
N GLU A 103 -1.03 14.63 7.08
CA GLU A 103 -1.04 16.00 6.54
C GLU A 103 -1.37 16.02 5.04
N LEU A 104 -0.65 15.22 4.24
CA LEU A 104 -0.85 15.13 2.80
C LEU A 104 -2.22 14.50 2.47
N LEU A 105 -2.63 13.46 3.20
CA LEU A 105 -3.94 12.82 2.99
C LEU A 105 -5.08 13.81 3.25
N ASN A 106 -4.99 14.59 4.33
CA ASN A 106 -5.97 15.64 4.65
C ASN A 106 -6.01 16.70 3.54
N THR A 107 -4.85 17.18 3.07
CA THR A 107 -4.79 18.12 1.94
C THR A 107 -5.45 17.55 0.68
N ILE A 108 -5.16 16.29 0.32
CA ILE A 108 -5.76 15.64 -0.85
C ILE A 108 -7.28 15.53 -0.69
N ASN A 109 -7.77 15.16 0.50
CA ASN A 109 -9.20 15.06 0.76
C ASN A 109 -9.91 16.42 0.65
N GLU A 110 -9.31 17.50 1.17
CA GLU A 110 -9.88 18.85 1.03
C GLU A 110 -9.90 19.32 -0.43
N ILE A 111 -8.85 19.03 -1.21
CA ILE A 111 -8.82 19.31 -2.65
C ILE A 111 -9.95 18.55 -3.36
N ARG A 112 -10.15 17.26 -3.08
CA ARG A 112 -11.23 16.47 -3.68
C ARG A 112 -12.61 16.99 -3.32
N LYS A 113 -12.82 17.45 -2.07
CA LYS A 113 -14.07 18.10 -1.65
C LYS A 113 -14.32 19.42 -2.38
N LYS A 114 -13.27 20.19 -2.66
CA LYS A 114 -13.34 21.46 -3.40
C LYS A 114 -13.70 21.26 -4.87
N TYR A 115 -13.29 20.14 -5.47
CA TYR A 115 -13.51 19.81 -6.89
C TYR A 115 -14.30 18.49 -7.08
N PRO A 116 -15.57 18.41 -6.61
CA PRO A 116 -16.33 17.16 -6.67
C PRO A 116 -16.66 16.71 -8.11
N TYR A 117 -16.72 17.65 -9.06
CA TYR A 117 -17.10 17.40 -10.45
C TYR A 117 -16.00 17.65 -11.48
N TYR A 118 -14.83 18.17 -11.05
CA TYR A 118 -13.72 18.55 -11.93
C TYR A 118 -12.43 17.83 -11.51
N PRO A 119 -12.30 16.52 -11.80
CA PRO A 119 -11.16 15.72 -11.36
C PRO A 119 -9.82 16.24 -11.90
N SER A 120 -9.81 16.84 -13.09
CA SER A 120 -8.62 17.46 -13.69
C SER A 120 -8.03 18.57 -12.82
N ASP A 121 -8.88 19.47 -12.34
CA ASP A 121 -8.46 20.63 -11.55
C ASP A 121 -7.98 20.19 -10.17
N SER A 122 -8.65 19.17 -9.62
CA SER A 122 -8.23 18.50 -8.39
C SER A 122 -6.83 17.91 -8.53
N LEU A 123 -6.51 17.32 -9.68
CA LEU A 123 -5.23 16.67 -9.91
C LEU A 123 -4.08 17.68 -9.93
N ASP A 124 -4.28 18.85 -10.54
CA ASP A 124 -3.22 19.87 -10.58
C ASP A 124 -2.94 20.50 -9.21
N GLU A 125 -3.96 20.68 -8.36
CA GLU A 125 -3.73 21.05 -6.96
C GLU A 125 -3.06 19.93 -6.15
N VAL A 126 -3.43 18.67 -6.38
CA VAL A 126 -2.75 17.54 -5.73
C VAL A 126 -1.28 17.45 -6.16
N LYS A 127 -0.97 17.65 -7.45
CA LYS A 127 0.42 17.70 -7.94
C LYS A 127 1.26 18.77 -7.25
N LYS A 128 0.67 19.94 -6.95
CA LYS A 128 1.32 21.01 -6.17
C LYS A 128 1.57 20.58 -4.73
N ALA A 129 0.56 19.98 -4.08
CA ALA A 129 0.69 19.46 -2.70
C ALA A 129 1.79 18.39 -2.59
N VAL A 130 1.82 17.42 -3.52
CA VAL A 130 2.85 16.37 -3.57
C VAL A 130 4.24 16.96 -3.75
N ARG A 131 4.41 17.94 -4.66
CA ARG A 131 5.70 18.62 -4.87
C ARG A 131 6.15 19.36 -3.61
N SER A 132 5.23 20.04 -2.93
CA SER A 132 5.52 20.74 -1.67
C SER A 132 5.97 19.77 -0.58
N TYR A 133 5.26 18.64 -0.43
CA TYR A 133 5.61 17.59 0.53
C TYR A 133 7.01 17.02 0.29
N LEU A 134 7.32 16.67 -0.96
CA LEU A 134 8.62 16.09 -1.33
C LEU A 134 9.79 17.09 -1.27
N LYS A 135 9.54 18.40 -1.21
CA LYS A 135 10.61 19.39 -1.04
C LYS A 135 11.44 19.14 0.23
N ASN A 136 10.80 18.63 1.27
CA ASN A 136 11.44 18.36 2.56
C ASN A 136 12.01 16.93 2.67
N ASP A 137 11.54 16.00 1.82
CA ASP A 137 12.02 14.61 1.77
C ASP A 137 12.02 14.04 0.34
N PRO A 138 12.99 14.46 -0.51
CA PRO A 138 13.05 13.99 -1.89
C PRO A 138 13.36 12.49 -2.02
N LYS A 139 13.96 11.88 -0.97
CA LYS A 139 14.33 10.47 -0.96
C LYS A 139 13.11 9.55 -0.91
N ASN A 140 12.01 10.02 -0.31
CA ASN A 140 10.74 9.28 -0.22
C ASN A 140 9.93 9.27 -1.53
N LYS A 141 10.40 9.93 -2.59
CA LYS A 141 9.68 10.06 -3.88
C LYS A 141 9.11 8.75 -4.43
N SER A 142 9.93 7.69 -4.48
CA SER A 142 9.50 6.42 -5.06
C SER A 142 8.44 5.72 -4.21
N ASN A 143 8.58 5.80 -2.90
CA ASN A 143 7.62 5.20 -1.97
C ASN A 143 6.31 5.98 -1.98
N LEU A 144 6.37 7.32 -1.92
CA LEU A 144 5.20 8.17 -2.02
C LEU A 144 4.42 7.97 -3.32
N ALA A 145 5.12 7.79 -4.45
CA ALA A 145 4.46 7.52 -5.74
C ALA A 145 3.62 6.24 -5.71
N GLU A 146 4.13 5.16 -5.11
CA GLU A 146 3.38 3.90 -4.95
C GLU A 146 2.21 4.04 -3.97
N GLU A 147 2.39 4.75 -2.85
CA GLU A 147 1.30 4.98 -1.90
C GLU A 147 0.19 5.88 -2.49
N LEU A 148 0.54 6.89 -3.29
CA LEU A 148 -0.44 7.73 -4.00
C LEU A 148 -1.20 6.93 -5.05
N TYR A 149 -0.52 6.02 -5.74
CA TYR A 149 -1.17 5.10 -6.67
C TYR A 149 -2.24 4.27 -5.98
N LYS A 150 -1.88 3.61 -4.86
CA LYS A 150 -2.80 2.83 -4.03
C LYS A 150 -3.98 3.68 -3.52
N LEU A 151 -3.73 4.92 -3.10
CA LEU A 151 -4.76 5.84 -2.65
C LEU A 151 -5.79 6.14 -3.75
N TYR A 152 -5.32 6.47 -4.95
CA TYR A 152 -6.19 6.78 -6.07
C TYR A 152 -6.94 5.55 -6.58
N LEU A 153 -6.33 4.37 -6.52
CA LEU A 153 -7.04 3.10 -6.77
C LEU A 153 -8.21 2.93 -5.80
N GLU A 154 -7.98 3.13 -4.50
CA GLU A 154 -9.05 3.02 -3.49
C GLU A 154 -10.13 4.11 -3.60
N PHE A 155 -9.79 5.24 -4.23
CA PHE A 155 -10.78 6.25 -4.59
C PHE A 155 -11.61 5.91 -5.84
N GLY A 156 -11.21 4.88 -6.60
CA GLY A 156 -11.81 4.60 -7.91
C GLY A 156 -11.46 5.66 -8.97
N ASP A 157 -10.36 6.38 -8.77
CA ASP A 157 -9.99 7.53 -9.60
C ASP A 157 -9.10 7.09 -10.78
N SER A 158 -9.51 7.42 -12.01
CA SER A 158 -8.77 7.10 -13.24
C SER A 158 -7.39 7.76 -13.32
N ASN A 159 -7.10 8.76 -12.49
CA ASN A 159 -5.81 9.45 -12.46
C ASN A 159 -4.72 8.71 -11.68
N ALA A 160 -4.99 7.51 -11.15
CA ALA A 160 -4.03 6.75 -10.34
C ALA A 160 -2.65 6.61 -11.02
N GLU A 161 -2.61 6.18 -12.28
CA GLU A 161 -1.36 6.04 -13.02
C GLU A 161 -0.67 7.39 -13.26
N LEU A 162 -1.46 8.44 -13.54
CA LEU A 162 -0.95 9.77 -13.85
C LEU A 162 -0.28 10.41 -12.63
N ILE A 163 -0.89 10.32 -11.44
CA ILE A 163 -0.30 10.86 -10.21
C ILE A 163 0.98 10.10 -9.82
N ARG A 164 1.01 8.79 -10.05
CA ARG A 164 2.21 7.97 -9.83
C ARG A 164 3.34 8.42 -10.75
N LYS A 165 3.08 8.50 -12.07
CA LYS A 165 4.06 8.92 -13.08
C LYS A 165 4.59 10.33 -12.81
N TYR A 166 3.70 11.27 -12.48
CA TYR A 166 4.09 12.62 -12.10
C TYR A 166 5.04 12.61 -10.91
N THR A 167 4.68 11.91 -9.83
CA THR A 167 5.49 11.85 -8.60
C THR A 167 6.87 11.25 -8.88
N MET A 168 6.95 10.18 -9.69
CA MET A 168 8.23 9.57 -10.08
C MET A 168 9.14 10.52 -10.87
N ASN A 169 8.55 11.37 -11.72
CA ASN A 169 9.26 12.29 -12.61
C ASN A 169 9.64 13.62 -11.97
N LEU A 170 9.26 13.87 -10.71
CA LEU A 170 9.72 15.05 -9.99
C LEU A 170 11.26 15.03 -9.85
N PRO A 171 11.92 16.20 -9.97
CA PRO A 171 13.37 16.29 -9.73
C PRO A 171 13.69 15.82 -8.30
N ARG A 172 14.88 15.23 -8.15
CA ARG A 172 15.42 14.86 -6.83
C ARG A 172 15.93 16.10 -6.10
#